data_AF-A0A434AG19-F1
#
_entry.id   AF-A0A434AG19-F1
#
_cell.length_a   1.000
_cell.length_b   1.000
_cell.length_c   1.000
_cell.angle_alpha   90.00
_cell.angle_beta   90.00
_cell.angle_gamma   90.00
#
_symmetry.space_group_name_H-M   'P 1'
#
loop_
_entity.id
_entity.type
_entity.pdbx_description
1 polymer ?
#
loop_
_entity_poly.entity_id
_entity_poly.type
_entity_poly.pdbx_seq_one_letter_code
_entity_poly.pdbx_strand_id
1 'polypeptide(L)'
;MEIFRTVVDIPESPEKLSYHSSLFLMGSCFAENIGKILAENKFNLSINPFGVIYNPISVGNSLKILMEGKVFTQEDLNLSNDLWFSYAHHGKFSNLDADICLENINSQMQKASLELANADILFLTFGTSWVYELLETGEIVSNCHKQSSKLFHRYRLDVDEIVKLYKELIVSLSLYNPSLKIIFTISPIRHWKDGAHGNQLSKATLLLAVDQLVQLFDQVSYFPSYEIVMDELRDYRFYADDMIHTNTLTEKYIWSRFVDTYMEKDTLTLMKKVKKIISAANHRPFNPDSESHQQFITKVLLDMSDLENQFPSIVFDLERSRMRKNLLI
;
A
#
# COMPACT_ATOMS: atom_id res chain seq x y z
N MET A 1 30.80 -1.22 -21.79
CA MET A 1 30.24 -0.54 -20.61
C MET A 1 30.05 -1.61 -19.56
N GLU A 2 30.86 -1.62 -18.50
CA GLU A 2 30.69 -2.62 -17.43
C GLU A 2 29.60 -2.16 -16.48
N ILE A 3 28.35 -2.38 -16.87
CA ILE A 3 27.24 -2.33 -15.94
C ILE A 3 27.32 -3.64 -15.14
N PHE A 4 27.88 -3.61 -13.93
CA PHE A 4 27.95 -4.74 -12.99
C PHE A 4 26.57 -5.12 -12.40
N ARG A 5 25.47 -4.85 -13.11
CA ARG A 5 24.09 -5.02 -12.63
C ARG A 5 23.21 -5.60 -13.73
N THR A 6 22.40 -6.59 -13.36
CA THR A 6 21.30 -7.11 -14.17
C THR A 6 20.06 -6.26 -13.95
N VAL A 7 20.02 -5.09 -14.60
CA VAL A 7 18.89 -4.15 -14.50
C VAL A 7 17.62 -4.84 -15.02
N VAL A 8 16.58 -4.86 -14.20
CA VAL A 8 15.25 -5.35 -14.58
C VAL A 8 14.64 -4.32 -15.52
N ASP A 9 14.27 -4.78 -16.71
CA ASP A 9 13.56 -3.95 -17.66
C ASP A 9 12.13 -3.72 -17.16
N ILE A 10 11.74 -2.46 -17.02
CA ILE A 10 10.40 -2.07 -16.59
C ILE A 10 9.84 -1.26 -17.75
N PRO A 11 8.84 -1.80 -18.48
CA PRO A 11 8.19 -1.07 -19.54
C PRO A 11 7.68 0.27 -19.04
N GLU A 12 7.74 1.29 -19.89
CA GLU A 12 7.14 2.56 -19.56
C GLU A 12 5.64 2.37 -19.30
N SER A 13 5.17 2.79 -18.12
CA SER A 13 3.75 2.73 -17.80
C SER A 13 3.00 3.80 -18.59
N PRO A 14 1.91 3.45 -19.31
CA PRO A 14 1.00 4.44 -19.88
C PRO A 14 0.23 5.18 -18.79
N GLU A 15 0.06 4.57 -17.62
CA GLU A 15 -0.59 5.16 -16.46
C GLU A 15 0.44 5.96 -15.67
N LYS A 16 0.33 7.29 -15.72
CA LYS A 16 1.23 8.21 -15.01
C LYS A 16 0.56 8.79 -13.78
N LEU A 17 1.37 9.00 -12.75
CA LEU A 17 0.97 9.56 -11.48
C LEU A 17 1.22 11.07 -11.43
N SER A 18 0.26 11.79 -10.85
CA SER A 18 0.36 13.21 -10.54
C SER A 18 -0.27 13.52 -9.18
N TYR A 19 -0.18 14.78 -8.75
CA TYR A 19 -0.85 15.24 -7.54
C TYR A 19 -2.37 15.34 -7.68
N HIS A 20 -2.91 15.16 -8.89
CA HIS A 20 -4.35 15.00 -9.13
C HIS A 20 -4.80 13.54 -8.98
N SER A 21 -3.88 12.58 -9.02
CA SER A 21 -4.21 11.16 -8.94
C SER A 21 -4.63 10.77 -7.52
N SER A 22 -5.70 9.99 -7.43
CA SER A 22 -6.17 9.33 -6.21
C SER A 22 -5.75 7.87 -6.22
N LEU A 23 -4.99 7.44 -5.20
CA LEU A 23 -4.40 6.10 -5.15
C LEU A 23 -5.04 5.23 -4.08
N PHE A 24 -5.23 3.95 -4.39
CA PHE A 24 -5.69 2.96 -3.44
C PHE A 24 -4.70 1.81 -3.37
N LEU A 25 -4.12 1.56 -2.21
CA LEU A 25 -3.09 0.54 -2.03
C LEU A 25 -3.60 -0.56 -1.10
N MET A 26 -3.56 -1.81 -1.56
CA MET A 26 -3.89 -2.98 -0.75
C MET A 26 -2.84 -4.07 -0.88
N GLY A 27 -2.53 -4.74 0.23
CA GLY A 27 -1.72 -5.94 0.24
C GLY A 27 -0.74 -6.04 1.40
N SER A 28 0.41 -6.65 1.12
CA SER A 28 1.44 -6.97 2.11
C SER A 28 2.04 -5.73 2.78
N CYS A 29 2.89 -5.92 3.79
CA CYS A 29 3.62 -4.83 4.45
C CYS A 29 4.47 -3.99 3.49
N PHE A 30 4.89 -4.55 2.35
CA PHE A 30 5.57 -3.79 1.30
C PHE A 30 4.68 -2.67 0.72
N ALA A 31 3.36 -2.90 0.59
CA ALA A 31 2.42 -1.87 0.17
C ALA A 31 2.36 -0.71 1.17
N GLU A 32 2.44 -1.00 2.47
CA GLU A 32 2.51 0.05 3.50
C GLU A 32 3.80 0.85 3.42
N ASN A 33 4.94 0.23 3.12
CA ASN A 33 6.22 0.94 3.03
C ASN A 33 6.23 1.91 1.85
N ILE A 34 5.80 1.46 0.66
CA ILE A 34 5.68 2.35 -0.51
C ILE A 34 4.57 3.38 -0.30
N GLY A 35 3.44 3.00 0.28
CA GLY A 35 2.35 3.91 0.63
C GLY A 35 2.78 5.01 1.60
N LYS A 36 3.58 4.69 2.62
CA LYS A 36 4.16 5.69 3.52
C LYS A 36 5.05 6.68 2.78
N ILE A 37 5.90 6.21 1.86
CA ILE A 37 6.73 7.10 1.05
C ILE A 37 5.86 8.01 0.17
N LEU A 38 4.78 7.50 -0.44
CA LEU A 38 3.82 8.31 -1.19
C LEU A 38 3.13 9.36 -0.31
N ALA A 39 2.69 8.98 0.89
CA ALA A 39 2.06 9.88 1.86
C ALA A 39 3.04 10.98 2.34
N GLU A 40 4.29 10.62 2.60
CA GLU A 40 5.36 11.57 2.93
C GLU A 40 5.62 12.56 1.78
N ASN A 41 5.40 12.15 0.54
CA ASN A 41 5.47 13.02 -0.63
C ASN A 41 4.13 13.71 -0.97
N LYS A 42 3.13 13.64 -0.08
CA LYS A 42 1.84 14.31 -0.14
C LYS A 42 0.93 13.90 -1.31
N PHE A 43 1.08 12.68 -1.81
CA PHE A 43 0.10 12.12 -2.76
C PHE A 43 -1.24 11.85 -2.05
N ASN A 44 -2.34 11.87 -2.81
CA ASN A 44 -3.65 11.48 -2.32
C ASN A 44 -3.77 9.96 -2.33
N LEU A 45 -3.90 9.33 -1.16
CA LEU A 45 -4.00 7.88 -1.12
C LEU A 45 -4.72 7.30 0.09
N SER A 46 -5.28 6.11 -0.13
CA SER A 46 -5.71 5.16 0.91
C SER A 46 -4.77 3.96 0.96
N ILE A 47 -4.40 3.51 2.17
CA ILE A 47 -3.44 2.41 2.37
C ILE A 47 -4.04 1.37 3.32
N ASN A 48 -4.20 0.14 2.84
CA ASN A 48 -4.56 -1.03 3.65
C ASN A 48 -5.69 -0.73 4.65
N PRO A 49 -6.91 -0.43 4.18
CA PRO A 49 -8.04 -0.09 5.05
C PRO A 49 -8.48 -1.27 5.93
N PHE A 50 -8.15 -2.51 5.56
CA PHE A 50 -8.32 -3.70 6.42
C PHE A 50 -7.07 -4.04 7.24
N GLY A 51 -6.00 -3.24 7.11
CA GLY A 51 -4.65 -3.60 7.53
C GLY A 51 -3.94 -4.51 6.52
N VAL A 52 -2.78 -5.02 6.92
CA VAL A 52 -1.94 -5.83 6.03
C VAL A 52 -2.61 -7.16 5.70
N ILE A 53 -2.79 -7.44 4.41
CA ILE A 53 -3.36 -8.69 3.89
C ILE A 53 -2.41 -9.24 2.82
N TYR A 54 -2.08 -10.53 2.90
CA TYR A 54 -0.99 -11.08 2.07
C TYR A 54 -1.46 -11.90 0.87
N ASN A 55 -2.58 -12.60 0.98
CA ASN A 55 -2.99 -13.57 -0.04
C ASN A 55 -4.05 -13.00 -0.99
N PRO A 56 -4.10 -13.47 -2.26
CA PRO A 56 -5.04 -12.95 -3.25
C PRO A 56 -6.51 -13.05 -2.87
N ILE A 57 -6.95 -14.17 -2.28
CA ILE A 57 -8.37 -14.36 -1.96
C ILE A 57 -8.83 -13.36 -0.89
N SER A 58 -8.06 -13.20 0.19
CA SER A 58 -8.38 -12.23 1.24
C SER A 58 -8.40 -10.79 0.72
N VAL A 59 -7.45 -10.42 -0.16
CA VAL A 59 -7.47 -9.08 -0.80
C VAL A 59 -8.72 -8.91 -1.67
N GLY A 60 -9.07 -9.92 -2.47
CA GLY A 60 -10.28 -9.90 -3.29
C GLY A 60 -11.58 -9.83 -2.48
N ASN A 61 -11.67 -10.56 -1.37
CA ASN A 61 -12.81 -10.50 -0.45
C ASN A 61 -12.96 -9.11 0.16
N SER A 62 -11.85 -8.49 0.59
CA SER A 62 -11.85 -7.12 1.09
C SER A 62 -12.32 -6.11 0.04
N LEU A 63 -11.93 -6.26 -1.23
CA LEU A 63 -12.42 -5.40 -2.31
C LEU A 63 -13.94 -5.56 -2.54
N LYS A 64 -14.45 -6.80 -2.51
CA LYS A 64 -15.89 -7.07 -2.60
C LYS A 64 -16.67 -6.40 -1.46
N ILE A 65 -16.19 -6.53 -0.23
CA ILE A 65 -16.77 -5.87 0.96
C ILE A 65 -16.89 -4.36 0.75
N LEU A 66 -15.86 -3.70 0.19
CA LEU A 66 -15.89 -2.26 -0.09
C LEU A 66 -16.88 -1.89 -1.20
N MET A 67 -16.89 -2.64 -2.31
CA MET A 67 -17.82 -2.38 -3.41
C MET A 67 -19.29 -2.57 -3.00
N GLU A 68 -19.56 -3.55 -2.14
CA GLU A 68 -20.90 -3.83 -1.60
C GLU A 68 -21.31 -2.84 -0.50
N GLY A 69 -20.37 -2.07 0.05
CA GLY A 69 -20.63 -1.17 1.17
C GLY A 69 -21.08 -1.91 2.43
N LYS A 70 -20.55 -3.13 2.67
CA LYS A 70 -20.95 -3.96 3.82
C LYS A 70 -20.71 -3.22 5.13
N VAL A 71 -21.74 -3.19 5.98
CA VAL A 71 -21.66 -2.74 7.36
C VAL A 71 -21.48 -3.96 8.26
N PHE A 72 -20.42 -3.95 9.06
CA PHE A 72 -20.13 -5.00 10.03
C PHE A 72 -21.01 -4.85 11.27
N THR A 73 -21.49 -5.99 11.76
CA THR A 73 -22.34 -6.10 12.95
C THR A 73 -21.68 -7.00 13.98
N GLN A 74 -22.29 -7.13 15.15
CA GLN A 74 -21.77 -7.98 16.21
C GLN A 74 -21.64 -9.46 15.79
N GLU A 75 -22.45 -9.91 14.81
CA GLU A 75 -22.37 -11.27 14.24
C GLU A 75 -21.11 -11.48 13.39
N ASP A 76 -20.50 -10.41 12.87
CA ASP A 76 -19.24 -10.47 12.13
C ASP A 76 -18.00 -10.45 13.04
N LEU A 77 -18.21 -10.27 14.36
CA LEU A 77 -17.15 -10.24 15.36
C LEU A 77 -17.00 -11.58 16.07
N ASN A 78 -15.75 -11.84 16.46
CA ASN A 78 -15.31 -12.99 17.21
C ASN A 78 -14.53 -12.51 18.44
N LEU A 79 -14.48 -13.33 19.48
CA LEU A 79 -13.76 -13.01 20.72
C LEU A 79 -12.64 -14.03 20.96
N SER A 80 -11.41 -13.56 21.11
CA SER A 80 -10.26 -14.40 21.49
C SER A 80 -9.24 -13.57 22.24
N ASN A 81 -8.66 -14.13 23.31
CA ASN A 81 -7.69 -13.43 24.17
C ASN A 81 -8.22 -12.06 24.64
N ASP A 82 -9.48 -12.02 25.09
CA ASP A 82 -10.19 -10.83 25.56
C ASP A 82 -10.35 -9.70 24.54
N LEU A 83 -10.04 -9.95 23.26
CA LEU A 83 -10.17 -8.98 22.18
C LEU A 83 -11.26 -9.41 21.20
N TRP A 84 -12.17 -8.47 20.90
CA TRP A 84 -13.08 -8.53 19.78
C TRP A 84 -12.34 -8.26 18.48
N PHE A 85 -12.63 -9.05 17.45
CA PHE A 85 -11.99 -8.95 16.14
C PHE A 85 -12.87 -9.48 15.02
N SER A 86 -12.52 -9.14 13.79
CA SER A 86 -13.10 -9.74 12.57
C SER A 86 -12.01 -10.47 11.79
N TYR A 87 -12.29 -11.67 11.28
CA TYR A 87 -11.37 -12.44 10.44
C TYR A 87 -10.99 -11.74 9.13
N ALA A 88 -11.81 -10.80 8.67
CA ALA A 88 -11.53 -9.98 7.49
C ALA A 88 -10.46 -8.90 7.74
N HIS A 89 -10.19 -8.56 9.00
CA HIS A 89 -9.36 -7.42 9.40
C HIS A 89 -8.08 -7.84 10.11
N HIS A 90 -7.03 -7.03 9.95
CA HIS A 90 -5.81 -7.14 10.74
C HIS A 90 -6.10 -6.86 12.22
N GLY A 91 -5.35 -7.49 13.13
CA GLY A 91 -5.49 -7.29 14.58
C GLY A 91 -5.26 -5.86 15.09
N LYS A 92 -4.99 -4.87 14.22
CA LYS A 92 -4.94 -3.45 14.58
C LYS A 92 -6.33 -2.86 14.85
N PHE A 93 -7.38 -3.52 14.34
CA PHE A 93 -8.78 -3.16 14.56
C PHE A 93 -9.38 -3.82 15.80
N SER A 94 -8.67 -4.78 16.38
CA SER A 94 -9.17 -5.51 17.55
C SER A 94 -9.25 -4.61 18.77
N ASN A 95 -10.27 -4.81 19.61
CA ASN A 95 -10.49 -4.01 20.80
C ASN A 95 -11.09 -4.85 21.94
N LEU A 96 -10.91 -4.42 23.20
CA LEU A 96 -11.54 -5.05 24.36
C LEU A 96 -13.07 -4.85 24.36
N ASP A 97 -13.54 -3.78 23.70
CA ASP A 97 -14.95 -3.42 23.57
C ASP A 97 -15.43 -3.68 22.14
N ALA A 98 -16.55 -4.42 22.01
CA ALA A 98 -17.13 -4.80 20.72
C ALA A 98 -17.64 -3.58 19.94
N ASP A 99 -18.25 -2.61 20.61
CA ASP A 99 -18.82 -1.43 19.98
C ASP A 99 -17.72 -0.52 19.43
N ILE A 100 -16.62 -0.36 20.19
CA ILE A 100 -15.43 0.37 19.73
C ILE A 100 -14.77 -0.36 18.56
N CYS A 101 -14.72 -1.70 18.58
CA CYS A 101 -14.22 -2.49 17.46
C CYS A 101 -15.06 -2.25 16.18
N LEU A 102 -16.38 -2.33 16.29
CA LEU A 102 -17.31 -2.07 15.19
C LEU A 102 -17.23 -0.64 14.67
N GLU A 103 -17.17 0.36 15.55
CA GLU A 103 -17.05 1.76 15.15
C GLU A 103 -15.78 2.00 14.33
N ASN A 104 -14.64 1.49 14.79
CA ASN A 104 -13.37 1.60 14.08
C ASN A 104 -13.39 0.87 12.73
N ILE A 105 -13.98 -0.32 12.66
CA ILE A 105 -14.13 -1.06 11.40
C ILE A 105 -15.03 -0.28 10.44
N ASN A 106 -16.26 0.03 10.86
CA ASN A 106 -17.27 0.60 9.98
C ASN A 106 -16.92 2.02 9.51
N SER A 107 -16.34 2.85 10.37
CA SER A 107 -15.85 4.18 9.96
C SER A 107 -14.76 4.08 8.90
N GLN A 108 -13.82 3.15 9.06
CA GLN A 108 -12.76 2.91 8.09
C GLN A 108 -13.30 2.31 6.78
N MET A 109 -14.27 1.39 6.84
CA MET A 109 -14.90 0.77 5.67
C MET A 109 -15.71 1.77 4.86
N GLN A 110 -16.49 2.64 5.52
CA GLN A 110 -17.25 3.69 4.86
C GLN A 110 -16.33 4.64 4.11
N LYS A 111 -15.26 5.11 4.77
CA LYS A 111 -14.25 5.97 4.15
C LYS A 111 -13.57 5.27 2.96
N ALA A 112 -13.09 4.04 3.16
CA ALA A 112 -12.38 3.28 2.15
C ALA A 112 -13.25 2.94 0.92
N SER A 113 -14.55 2.71 1.11
CA SER A 113 -15.47 2.45 -0.01
C SER A 113 -15.59 3.69 -0.91
N LEU A 114 -15.71 4.89 -0.31
CA LEU A 114 -15.71 6.15 -1.07
C LEU A 114 -14.37 6.41 -1.76
N GLU A 115 -13.25 6.12 -1.10
CA GLU A 115 -11.92 6.28 -1.68
C GLU A 115 -11.69 5.33 -2.86
N LEU A 116 -12.15 4.08 -2.78
CA LEU A 116 -12.08 3.10 -3.87
C LEU A 116 -12.95 3.52 -5.07
N ALA A 117 -14.15 4.03 -4.81
CA ALA A 117 -15.06 4.51 -5.86
C ALA A 117 -14.46 5.67 -6.68
N ASN A 118 -13.60 6.48 -6.06
CA ASN A 118 -12.97 7.65 -6.68
C ASN A 118 -11.46 7.45 -6.93
N ALA A 119 -10.94 6.23 -6.81
CA ALA A 119 -9.54 5.95 -7.08
C ALA A 119 -9.27 5.95 -8.58
N ASP A 120 -8.15 6.55 -9.00
CA ASP A 120 -7.66 6.43 -10.37
C ASP A 120 -6.87 5.14 -10.53
N ILE A 121 -6.10 4.77 -9.51
CA ILE A 121 -5.21 3.60 -9.55
C ILE A 121 -5.32 2.76 -8.27
N LEU A 122 -5.57 1.46 -8.45
CA LEU A 122 -5.53 0.43 -7.42
C LEU A 122 -4.23 -0.37 -7.53
N PHE A 123 -3.37 -0.27 -6.52
CA PHE A 123 -2.19 -1.12 -6.38
C PHE A 123 -2.49 -2.34 -5.52
N LEU A 124 -2.21 -3.53 -6.05
CA LEU A 124 -2.38 -4.81 -5.35
C LEU A 124 -1.04 -5.50 -5.15
N THR A 125 -0.60 -5.60 -3.89
CA THR A 125 0.69 -6.20 -3.52
C THR A 125 0.51 -7.56 -2.86
N PHE A 126 0.64 -8.64 -3.62
CA PHE A 126 0.54 -9.98 -3.05
C PHE A 126 1.81 -10.41 -2.31
N GLY A 127 1.63 -10.96 -1.12
CA GLY A 127 2.69 -11.47 -0.25
C GLY A 127 2.91 -12.97 -0.40
N THR A 128 1.85 -13.77 -0.52
CA THR A 128 1.92 -15.23 -0.54
C THR A 128 0.69 -15.85 -1.19
N SER A 129 0.81 -17.01 -1.84
CA SER A 129 -0.32 -17.82 -2.29
C SER A 129 -0.83 -18.79 -1.21
N TRP A 130 -0.24 -18.78 0.00
CA TRP A 130 -0.76 -19.55 1.13
C TRP A 130 -1.98 -18.88 1.77
N VAL A 131 -3.02 -19.65 1.99
CA VAL A 131 -4.27 -19.23 2.66
C VAL A 131 -4.49 -20.02 3.94
N TYR A 132 -5.37 -19.48 4.78
CA TYR A 132 -5.88 -20.13 5.97
C TYR A 132 -7.40 -20.12 5.87
N GLU A 133 -7.98 -21.29 5.74
CA GLU A 133 -9.41 -21.52 5.70
C GLU A 133 -9.90 -21.89 7.09
N LEU A 134 -10.86 -21.15 7.63
CA LEU A 134 -11.47 -21.45 8.92
C LEU A 134 -12.33 -22.71 8.77
N LEU A 135 -11.99 -23.78 9.49
CA LEU A 135 -12.65 -25.09 9.35
C LEU A 135 -14.15 -25.06 9.67
N GLU A 136 -14.57 -24.13 10.54
CA GLU A 136 -15.97 -24.00 10.96
C GLU A 136 -16.87 -23.47 9.83
N THR A 137 -16.39 -22.50 9.06
CA THR A 137 -17.19 -21.80 8.04
C THR A 137 -16.78 -22.12 6.61
N GLY A 138 -15.58 -22.66 6.40
CA GLY A 138 -14.96 -22.82 5.07
C GLY A 138 -14.45 -21.50 4.47
N GLU A 139 -14.44 -20.41 5.23
CA GLU A 139 -14.01 -19.11 4.72
C GLU A 139 -12.50 -18.92 4.82
N ILE A 140 -11.90 -18.35 3.77
CA ILE A 140 -10.50 -17.92 3.81
C ILE A 140 -10.38 -16.60 4.57
N VAL A 141 -9.64 -16.63 5.68
CA VAL A 141 -9.49 -15.49 6.59
C VAL A 141 -8.28 -14.62 6.22
N SER A 142 -8.41 -13.31 6.43
CA SER A 142 -7.30 -12.36 6.25
C SER A 142 -6.26 -12.44 7.36
N ASN A 143 -6.69 -12.76 8.58
CA ASN A 143 -5.83 -12.88 9.75
C ASN A 143 -6.35 -13.96 10.71
N CYS A 144 -5.47 -14.82 11.22
CA CYS A 144 -5.81 -15.87 12.18
C CYS A 144 -5.83 -15.40 13.65
N HIS A 145 -5.56 -14.11 13.91
CA HIS A 145 -5.62 -13.48 15.25
C HIS A 145 -4.89 -14.24 16.36
N LYS A 146 -3.76 -14.86 15.99
CA LYS A 146 -2.92 -15.70 16.87
C LYS A 146 -3.67 -16.87 17.53
N GLN A 147 -4.78 -17.30 16.96
CA GLN A 147 -5.53 -18.47 17.42
C GLN A 147 -4.79 -19.76 17.08
N SER A 148 -5.27 -20.86 17.67
CA SER A 148 -4.73 -22.20 17.43
C SER A 148 -4.77 -22.55 15.95
N SER A 149 -3.65 -23.05 15.40
CA SER A 149 -3.57 -23.51 14.01
C SER A 149 -4.53 -24.67 13.71
N LYS A 150 -5.02 -25.38 14.73
CA LYS A 150 -6.01 -26.48 14.58
C LYS A 150 -7.37 -26.01 14.07
N LEU A 151 -7.67 -24.71 14.17
CA LEU A 151 -8.91 -24.12 13.65
C LEU A 151 -8.85 -23.88 12.15
N PHE A 152 -7.66 -23.95 11.54
CA PHE A 152 -7.45 -23.55 10.16
C PHE A 152 -6.91 -24.71 9.32
N HIS A 153 -7.51 -24.89 8.16
CA HIS A 153 -6.90 -25.64 7.09
C HIS A 153 -5.98 -24.71 6.30
N ARG A 154 -4.69 -25.03 6.26
CA ARG A 154 -3.68 -24.23 5.56
C ARG A 154 -3.28 -24.93 4.27
N TYR A 155 -3.47 -24.27 3.14
CA TYR A 155 -3.07 -24.76 1.83
C TYR A 155 -2.55 -23.62 0.95
N ARG A 156 -1.91 -24.00 -0.17
CA ARG A 156 -1.43 -23.06 -1.17
C ARG A 156 -2.43 -23.05 -2.32
N LEU A 157 -2.84 -21.86 -2.73
CA LEU A 157 -3.69 -21.66 -3.90
C LEU A 157 -2.99 -22.14 -5.16
N ASP A 158 -3.78 -22.62 -6.10
CA ASP A 158 -3.38 -22.83 -7.48
C ASP A 158 -3.56 -21.56 -8.32
N VAL A 159 -2.87 -21.51 -9.46
CA VAL A 159 -2.91 -20.36 -10.38
C VAL A 159 -4.34 -20.08 -10.85
N ASP A 160 -5.07 -21.14 -11.22
CA ASP A 160 -6.43 -21.03 -11.76
C ASP A 160 -7.44 -20.50 -10.74
N GLU A 161 -7.26 -20.81 -9.45
CA GLU A 161 -8.12 -20.28 -8.38
C GLU A 161 -7.99 -18.76 -8.27
N ILE A 162 -6.74 -18.25 -8.32
CA ILE A 162 -6.47 -16.82 -8.29
C ILE A 162 -7.02 -16.14 -9.54
N VAL A 163 -6.71 -16.68 -10.72
CA VAL A 163 -7.13 -16.11 -12.00
C VAL A 163 -8.66 -16.08 -12.12
N LYS A 164 -9.36 -17.15 -11.72
CA LYS A 164 -10.83 -17.19 -11.75
C LYS A 164 -11.43 -16.11 -10.87
N LEU A 165 -10.99 -16.00 -9.62
CA LEU A 165 -11.48 -14.98 -8.69
C LEU A 165 -11.24 -13.57 -9.26
N TYR A 166 -10.03 -13.30 -9.73
CA TYR A 166 -9.66 -11.97 -10.18
C TYR A 166 -10.27 -11.58 -11.52
N LYS A 167 -10.54 -12.52 -12.43
CA LYS A 167 -11.33 -12.24 -13.64
C LYS A 167 -12.69 -11.66 -13.28
N GLU A 168 -13.43 -12.33 -12.39
CA GLU A 168 -14.74 -11.88 -11.94
C GLU A 168 -14.63 -10.53 -11.20
N LEU A 169 -13.64 -10.40 -10.33
CA LEU A 169 -13.42 -9.18 -9.55
C LEU A 169 -13.07 -7.97 -10.42
N ILE A 170 -12.20 -8.12 -11.40
CA ILE A 170 -11.78 -7.03 -12.30
C ILE A 170 -12.97 -6.56 -13.15
N VAL A 171 -13.83 -7.46 -13.61
CA VAL A 171 -15.07 -7.10 -14.29
C VAL A 171 -15.99 -6.30 -13.36
N SER A 172 -16.20 -6.75 -12.12
CA SER A 172 -17.00 -6.01 -11.14
C SER A 172 -16.40 -4.64 -10.80
N LEU A 173 -15.07 -4.54 -10.62
CA LEU A 173 -14.37 -3.29 -10.40
C LEU A 173 -14.52 -2.33 -11.59
N SER A 174 -14.51 -2.85 -12.82
CA SER A 174 -14.70 -2.04 -14.03
C SER A 174 -16.13 -1.50 -14.16
N LEU A 175 -17.13 -2.21 -13.62
CA LEU A 175 -18.50 -1.70 -13.51
C LEU A 175 -18.64 -0.67 -12.38
N TYR A 176 -17.93 -0.90 -11.28
CA TYR A 176 -17.94 -0.04 -10.10
C TYR A 176 -17.23 1.30 -10.33
N ASN A 177 -16.07 1.27 -10.98
CA ASN A 177 -15.26 2.43 -11.34
C ASN A 177 -14.61 2.18 -12.73
N PRO A 178 -15.26 2.64 -13.82
CA PRO A 178 -14.81 2.37 -15.19
C PRO A 178 -13.46 2.94 -15.58
N SER A 179 -12.97 3.96 -14.87
CA SER A 179 -11.66 4.57 -15.10
C SER A 179 -10.54 3.91 -14.30
N LEU A 180 -10.86 3.01 -13.36
CA LEU A 180 -9.88 2.42 -12.45
C LEU A 180 -8.83 1.61 -13.19
N LYS A 181 -7.57 1.96 -12.96
CA LYS A 181 -6.40 1.17 -13.39
C LYS A 181 -5.94 0.27 -12.27
N ILE A 182 -5.51 -0.94 -12.60
CA ILE A 182 -5.06 -1.91 -11.61
C ILE A 182 -3.60 -2.24 -11.87
N ILE A 183 -2.77 -2.10 -10.84
CA ILE A 183 -1.35 -2.38 -10.91
C ILE A 183 -1.03 -3.46 -9.88
N PHE A 184 -0.71 -4.65 -10.36
CA PHE A 184 -0.23 -5.73 -9.51
C PHE A 184 1.26 -5.55 -9.22
N THR A 185 1.67 -6.02 -8.05
CA THR A 185 3.09 -6.26 -7.74
C THR A 185 3.20 -7.44 -6.78
N ILE A 186 4.32 -8.16 -6.85
CA ILE A 186 4.61 -9.23 -5.90
C ILE A 186 5.59 -8.69 -4.86
N SER A 187 5.24 -8.84 -3.59
CA SER A 187 6.10 -8.39 -2.49
C SER A 187 7.48 -9.04 -2.57
N PRO A 188 8.59 -8.28 -2.46
CA PRO A 188 9.94 -8.84 -2.45
C PRO A 188 10.29 -9.59 -1.15
N ILE A 189 9.49 -9.42 -0.09
CA ILE A 189 9.74 -10.02 1.21
C ILE A 189 9.51 -11.53 1.13
N ARG A 190 10.50 -12.28 1.63
CA ARG A 190 10.50 -13.74 1.62
C ARG A 190 9.72 -14.30 2.80
N HIS A 191 8.77 -15.19 2.54
CA HIS A 191 8.06 -15.92 3.59
C HIS A 191 8.87 -17.16 4.02
N TRP A 192 9.85 -16.95 4.89
CA TRP A 192 10.83 -17.99 5.24
C TRP A 192 10.28 -19.16 6.07
N LYS A 193 9.07 -19.02 6.64
CA LYS A 193 8.41 -20.11 7.37
C LYS A 193 8.18 -21.36 6.51
N ASP A 194 8.08 -21.20 5.19
CA ASP A 194 7.93 -22.31 4.22
C ASP A 194 9.26 -22.76 3.60
N GLY A 195 10.39 -22.23 4.11
CA GLY A 195 11.70 -22.40 3.52
C GLY A 195 11.86 -21.70 2.16
N ALA A 196 13.08 -21.74 1.63
CA ALA A 196 13.43 -21.09 0.36
C ALA A 196 12.57 -21.61 -0.80
N HIS A 197 12.45 -22.94 -0.92
CA HIS A 197 11.72 -23.58 -2.02
C HIS A 197 10.21 -23.30 -1.94
N GLY A 198 9.61 -23.43 -0.75
CA GLY A 198 8.18 -23.15 -0.56
C GLY A 198 7.83 -21.69 -0.85
N ASN A 199 8.70 -20.75 -0.44
CA ASN A 199 8.54 -19.34 -0.82
C ASN A 199 8.63 -19.15 -2.33
N GLN A 200 9.60 -19.77 -3.01
CA GLN A 200 9.75 -19.65 -4.45
C GLN A 200 8.53 -20.16 -5.21
N LEU A 201 8.00 -21.32 -4.83
CA LEU A 201 6.77 -21.84 -5.42
C LEU A 201 5.57 -20.91 -5.15
N SER A 202 5.47 -20.35 -3.95
CA SER A 202 4.42 -19.38 -3.60
C SER A 202 4.48 -18.14 -4.49
N LYS A 203 5.67 -17.55 -4.66
CA LYS A 203 5.88 -16.38 -5.52
C LYS A 203 5.64 -16.71 -7.00
N ALA A 204 6.11 -17.86 -7.47
CA ALA A 204 5.89 -18.33 -8.84
C ALA A 204 4.39 -18.49 -9.16
N THR A 205 3.60 -19.06 -8.25
CA THR A 205 2.13 -19.12 -8.40
C THR A 205 1.52 -17.74 -8.58
N LEU A 206 1.92 -16.76 -7.75
CA LEU A 206 1.40 -15.40 -7.83
C LEU A 206 1.81 -14.71 -9.14
N LEU A 207 3.06 -14.87 -9.56
CA LEU A 207 3.59 -14.31 -10.81
C LEU A 207 2.83 -14.86 -12.01
N LEU A 208 2.65 -16.19 -12.09
CA LEU A 208 1.89 -16.84 -13.17
C LEU A 208 0.43 -16.38 -13.22
N ALA A 209 -0.21 -16.21 -12.06
CA ALA A 209 -1.58 -15.71 -12.01
C ALA A 209 -1.69 -14.25 -12.47
N VAL A 210 -0.78 -13.38 -12.01
CA VAL A 210 -0.75 -11.97 -12.40
C VAL A 210 -0.44 -11.82 -13.89
N ASP A 211 0.52 -12.58 -14.43
CA ASP A 211 0.86 -12.55 -15.86
C ASP A 211 -0.36 -12.89 -16.74
N GLN A 212 -1.12 -13.94 -16.37
CA GLN A 212 -2.36 -14.25 -17.07
C GLN A 212 -3.38 -13.10 -17.00
N LEU A 213 -3.55 -12.47 -15.83
CA LEU A 213 -4.50 -11.37 -15.66
C LEU A 213 -4.09 -10.13 -16.48
N VAL A 214 -2.80 -9.79 -16.53
CA VAL A 214 -2.27 -8.69 -17.36
C VAL A 214 -2.55 -8.94 -18.84
N GLN A 215 -2.44 -10.19 -19.32
CA GLN A 215 -2.73 -10.52 -20.71
C GLN A 215 -4.22 -10.46 -21.08
N LEU A 216 -5.11 -10.53 -20.08
CA LEU A 216 -6.55 -10.59 -20.27
C LEU A 216 -7.25 -9.23 -20.22
N PHE A 217 -6.62 -8.23 -19.62
CA PHE A 217 -7.25 -6.96 -19.29
C PHE A 217 -6.31 -5.78 -19.56
N ASP A 218 -6.67 -4.92 -20.51
CA ASP A 218 -5.85 -3.77 -20.91
C ASP A 218 -5.64 -2.74 -19.78
N GLN A 219 -6.56 -2.67 -18.80
CA GLN A 219 -6.47 -1.79 -17.63
C GLN A 219 -5.60 -2.35 -16.50
N VAL A 220 -5.00 -3.54 -16.70
CA VAL A 220 -4.20 -4.24 -15.70
C VAL A 220 -2.74 -4.24 -16.12
N SER A 221 -1.85 -3.88 -15.20
CA SER A 221 -0.40 -3.92 -15.43
C SER A 221 0.35 -4.51 -14.22
N TYR A 222 1.66 -4.68 -14.37
CA TYR A 222 2.53 -5.27 -13.35
C TYR A 222 3.76 -4.40 -13.09
N PHE A 223 4.05 -4.15 -11.81
CA PHE A 223 5.29 -3.54 -11.35
C PHE A 223 6.23 -4.60 -10.74
N PRO A 224 7.45 -4.81 -11.25
CA PRO A 224 8.31 -5.94 -10.90
C PRO A 224 9.16 -5.71 -9.64
N SER A 225 8.51 -5.42 -8.50
CA SER A 225 9.23 -5.14 -7.25
C SER A 225 9.96 -6.37 -6.67
N TYR A 226 9.43 -7.58 -6.88
CA TYR A 226 10.07 -8.82 -6.49
C TYR A 226 11.39 -9.04 -7.25
N GLU A 227 11.33 -8.92 -8.57
CA GLU A 227 12.44 -9.12 -9.51
C GLU A 227 13.53 -8.07 -9.27
N ILE A 228 13.18 -6.79 -9.04
CA ILE A 228 14.17 -5.76 -8.70
C ILE A 228 15.02 -6.20 -7.50
N VAL A 229 14.40 -6.75 -6.45
CA VAL A 229 15.15 -7.21 -5.28
C VAL A 229 15.95 -8.47 -5.58
N MET A 230 15.40 -9.42 -6.32
CA MET A 230 16.08 -10.69 -6.63
C MET A 230 17.21 -10.53 -7.65
N ASP A 231 17.14 -9.54 -8.56
CA ASP A 231 18.03 -9.42 -9.70
C ASP A 231 18.94 -8.20 -9.67
N GLU A 232 18.50 -7.09 -9.09
CA GLU A 232 19.34 -5.89 -8.95
C GLU A 232 19.99 -5.77 -7.57
N LEU A 233 19.31 -6.26 -6.52
CA LEU A 233 19.66 -6.05 -5.11
C LEU A 233 20.04 -7.36 -4.39
N ARG A 234 20.88 -8.17 -5.03
CA ARG A 234 21.24 -9.55 -4.58
C ARG A 234 22.08 -9.65 -3.32
N ASP A 235 22.71 -8.57 -2.88
CA ASP A 235 23.66 -8.54 -1.75
C ASP A 235 22.92 -8.39 -0.40
N TYR A 236 23.39 -9.08 0.66
CA TYR A 236 22.81 -9.00 2.01
C TYR A 236 22.75 -7.57 2.57
N ARG A 237 23.57 -6.64 2.08
CA ARG A 237 23.50 -5.21 2.42
C ARG A 237 22.14 -4.55 2.12
N PHE A 238 21.28 -5.21 1.36
CA PHE A 238 19.94 -4.75 0.97
C PHE A 238 18.83 -5.31 1.88
N TYR A 239 19.18 -6.17 2.82
CA TYR A 239 18.26 -6.74 3.79
C TYR A 239 18.43 -6.07 5.16
N ALA A 240 17.38 -6.13 5.98
CA ALA A 240 17.41 -5.75 7.38
C ALA A 240 18.18 -6.79 8.21
N ASP A 241 18.33 -6.55 9.50
CA ASP A 241 19.14 -7.38 10.41
C ASP A 241 18.67 -8.85 10.48
N ASP A 242 17.40 -9.12 10.15
CA ASP A 242 16.84 -10.47 10.08
C ASP A 242 17.12 -11.22 8.78
N MET A 243 17.80 -10.58 7.82
CA MET A 243 18.16 -11.11 6.51
C MET A 243 16.96 -11.55 5.65
N ILE A 244 15.75 -11.12 6.00
CA ILE A 244 14.48 -11.50 5.34
C ILE A 244 13.75 -10.27 4.83
N HIS A 245 13.61 -9.24 5.67
CA HIS A 245 12.95 -8.00 5.30
C HIS A 245 13.93 -7.09 4.54
N THR A 246 13.38 -6.23 3.68
CA THR A 246 14.16 -5.20 2.99
C THR A 246 14.53 -4.08 3.94
N ASN A 247 15.73 -3.51 3.82
CA ASN A 247 16.09 -2.32 4.56
C ASN A 247 15.74 -1.03 3.82
N THR A 248 15.98 0.11 4.47
CA THR A 248 15.67 1.45 3.92
C THR A 248 16.44 1.77 2.63
N LEU A 249 17.63 1.20 2.39
CA LEU A 249 18.36 1.39 1.13
C LEU A 249 17.61 0.73 -0.03
N THR A 250 17.09 -0.48 0.19
CA THR A 250 16.27 -1.21 -0.77
C THR A 250 14.96 -0.50 -1.06
N GLU A 251 14.27 -0.03 -0.03
CA GLU A 251 13.03 0.74 -0.19
C GLU A 251 13.26 2.01 -1.02
N LYS A 252 14.34 2.75 -0.76
CA LYS A 252 14.72 3.93 -1.55
C LYS A 252 15.02 3.58 -3.01
N TYR A 253 15.66 2.44 -3.25
CA TYR A 253 15.97 1.99 -4.60
C TYR A 253 14.70 1.61 -5.36
N ILE A 254 13.83 0.80 -4.77
CA ILE A 254 12.56 0.45 -5.41
C ILE A 254 11.70 1.70 -5.62
N TRP A 255 11.69 2.64 -4.66
CA TRP A 255 11.06 3.93 -4.83
C TRP A 255 11.62 4.72 -6.02
N SER A 256 12.93 4.71 -6.26
CA SER A 256 13.48 5.34 -7.48
C SER A 256 12.99 4.66 -8.75
N ARG A 257 12.95 3.33 -8.81
CA ARG A 257 12.41 2.59 -9.97
C ARG A 257 10.91 2.89 -10.17
N PHE A 258 10.15 2.98 -9.08
CA PHE A 258 8.74 3.38 -9.10
C PHE A 258 8.57 4.80 -9.65
N VAL A 259 9.36 5.75 -9.17
CA VAL A 259 9.35 7.14 -9.66
C VAL A 259 9.69 7.20 -11.14
N ASP A 260 10.73 6.51 -11.60
CA ASP A 260 11.12 6.47 -13.01
C ASP A 260 10.01 5.87 -13.91
N THR A 261 9.22 4.93 -13.36
CA THR A 261 8.14 4.26 -14.11
C THR A 261 6.90 5.14 -14.24
N TYR A 262 6.49 5.77 -13.12
CA TYR A 262 5.16 6.36 -13.00
C TYR A 262 5.13 7.89 -12.99
N MET A 263 6.26 8.58 -12.73
CA MET A 263 6.26 10.04 -12.57
C MET A 263 6.76 10.74 -13.83
N GLU A 264 5.95 11.67 -14.34
CA GLU A 264 6.40 12.56 -15.42
C GLU A 264 7.19 13.76 -14.89
N LYS A 265 7.84 14.48 -15.82
CA LYS A 265 8.69 15.63 -15.53
C LYS A 265 8.01 16.71 -14.67
N ASP A 266 6.74 16.97 -14.90
CA ASP A 266 5.99 17.99 -14.17
C ASP A 266 5.70 17.51 -12.73
N THR A 267 5.28 16.25 -12.56
CA THR A 267 5.13 15.63 -11.23
C THR A 267 6.46 15.63 -10.46
N LEU A 268 7.57 15.25 -11.11
CA LEU A 268 8.91 15.30 -10.50
C LEU A 268 9.30 16.70 -10.04
N THR A 269 8.90 17.74 -10.80
CA THR A 269 9.15 19.14 -10.46
C THR A 269 8.35 19.55 -9.23
N LEU A 270 7.08 19.14 -9.13
CA LEU A 270 6.24 19.38 -7.96
C LEU A 270 6.76 18.61 -6.73
N MET A 271 7.14 17.35 -6.87
CA MET A 271 7.73 16.56 -5.80
C MET A 271 8.97 17.24 -5.20
N LYS A 272 9.81 17.87 -6.03
CA LYS A 272 10.96 18.67 -5.55
C LYS A 272 10.52 19.88 -4.72
N LYS A 273 9.44 20.56 -5.10
CA LYS A 273 8.87 21.69 -4.33
C LYS A 273 8.31 21.20 -2.99
N VAL A 274 7.50 20.14 -3.01
CA VAL A 274 6.93 19.52 -1.80
C VAL A 274 8.04 19.09 -0.84
N LYS A 275 9.08 18.42 -1.34
CA LYS A 275 10.23 18.01 -0.54
C LYS A 275 10.98 19.18 0.09
N LYS A 276 11.13 20.32 -0.62
CA LYS A 276 11.73 21.53 -0.05
C LYS A 276 10.90 22.08 1.10
N ILE A 277 9.57 22.13 0.96
CA ILE A 277 8.65 22.59 2.01
C ILE A 277 8.74 21.69 3.24
N ILE A 278 8.68 20.37 3.06
CA ILE A 278 8.79 19.40 4.17
C ILE A 278 10.15 19.54 4.86
N SER A 279 11.23 19.66 4.10
CA SER A 279 12.57 19.85 4.66
C SER A 279 12.69 21.17 5.43
N ALA A 280 12.09 22.25 4.92
CA ALA A 280 12.04 23.54 5.59
C ALA A 280 11.32 23.45 6.93
N ALA A 281 10.17 22.78 6.98
CA ALA A 281 9.38 22.60 8.19
C ALA A 281 10.03 21.69 9.25
N ASN A 282 10.95 20.81 8.82
CA ASN A 282 11.72 19.95 9.72
C ASN A 282 13.03 20.58 10.20
N HIS A 283 13.46 21.68 9.59
CA HIS A 283 14.70 22.35 9.96
C HIS A 283 14.59 22.99 11.35
N ARG A 284 15.61 22.81 12.19
CA ARG A 284 15.70 23.49 13.49
C ARG A 284 16.48 24.80 13.33
N PRO A 285 15.84 25.99 13.45
CA PRO A 285 16.54 27.26 13.30
C PRO A 285 17.56 27.50 14.41
N PHE A 286 18.67 28.16 14.07
CA PHE A 286 19.69 28.57 15.04
C PHE A 286 19.29 29.85 15.79
N ASN A 287 18.66 30.81 15.09
CA ASN A 287 18.09 32.01 15.67
C ASN A 287 16.64 32.22 15.15
N PRO A 288 15.63 31.68 15.85
CA PRO A 288 14.23 31.75 15.44
C PRO A 288 13.72 33.19 15.29
N ASP A 289 14.18 34.10 16.14
CA ASP A 289 13.64 35.47 16.21
C ASP A 289 14.29 36.44 15.21
N SER A 290 15.28 35.97 14.44
CA SER A 290 15.92 36.81 13.43
C SER A 290 14.94 37.19 12.32
N GLU A 291 15.01 38.43 11.82
CA GLU A 291 14.17 38.92 10.72
C GLU A 291 14.24 38.00 9.49
N SER A 292 15.45 37.54 9.15
CA SER A 292 15.67 36.61 8.04
C SER A 292 14.93 35.27 8.21
N HIS A 293 14.82 34.78 9.45
CA HIS A 293 14.07 33.55 9.72
C HIS A 293 12.56 33.78 9.65
N GLN A 294 12.07 34.92 10.14
CA GLN A 294 10.66 35.29 10.05
C GLN A 294 10.19 35.46 8.59
N GLN A 295 11.02 36.09 7.75
CA GLN A 295 10.78 36.19 6.31
C GLN A 295 10.77 34.81 5.64
N PHE A 296 11.71 33.92 6.04
CA PHE A 296 11.73 32.54 5.57
C PHE A 296 10.47 31.77 5.95
N ILE A 297 10.00 31.86 7.20
CA ILE A 297 8.76 31.20 7.65
C ILE A 297 7.58 31.67 6.82
N THR A 298 7.42 32.99 6.67
CA THR A 298 6.33 33.60 5.90
C THR A 298 6.33 33.10 4.46
N LYS A 299 7.51 33.07 3.82
CA LYS A 299 7.67 32.54 2.46
C LYS A 299 7.25 31.08 2.35
N VAL A 300 7.68 30.22 3.28
CA VAL A 300 7.32 28.80 3.25
C VAL A 300 5.82 28.59 3.49
N LEU A 301 5.19 29.40 4.35
CA LEU A 301 3.74 29.35 4.57
C LEU A 301 2.94 29.79 3.32
N LEU A 302 3.45 30.77 2.58
CA LEU A 302 2.89 31.17 1.28
C LEU A 302 3.05 30.05 0.25
N ASP A 303 4.26 29.47 0.12
CA ASP A 303 4.53 28.36 -0.80
C ASP A 303 3.60 27.14 -0.52
N MET A 304 3.32 26.86 0.77
CA MET A 304 2.33 25.83 1.18
C MET A 304 0.93 26.18 0.67
N SER A 305 0.45 27.39 0.96
CA SER A 305 -0.89 27.83 0.55
C SER A 305 -1.06 27.88 -0.97
N ASP A 306 -0.04 28.30 -1.71
CA ASP A 306 -0.05 28.32 -3.17
C ASP A 306 -0.18 26.90 -3.76
N LEU A 307 0.50 25.91 -3.17
CA LEU A 307 0.38 24.52 -3.60
C LEU A 307 -0.97 23.90 -3.21
N GLU A 308 -1.48 24.16 -2.01
CA GLU A 308 -2.81 23.67 -1.58
C GLU A 308 -3.93 24.24 -2.45
N ASN A 309 -3.80 25.51 -2.87
CA ASN A 309 -4.75 26.14 -3.81
C ASN A 309 -4.70 25.51 -5.21
N GLN A 310 -3.51 25.11 -5.69
CA GLN A 310 -3.34 24.46 -6.99
C GLN A 310 -3.74 22.97 -6.96
N PHE A 311 -3.47 22.29 -5.84
CA PHE A 311 -3.69 20.87 -5.64
C PHE A 311 -4.41 20.65 -4.29
N PRO A 312 -5.74 20.71 -4.24
CA PRO A 312 -6.51 20.63 -3.00
C PRO A 312 -6.34 19.31 -2.21
N SER A 313 -5.81 18.27 -2.86
CA SER A 313 -5.46 16.98 -2.25
C SER A 313 -4.19 17.02 -1.40
N ILE A 314 -3.30 18.00 -1.63
CA ILE A 314 -2.10 18.19 -0.83
C ILE A 314 -2.48 18.87 0.48
N VAL A 315 -1.98 18.33 1.60
CA VAL A 315 -2.23 18.90 2.94
C VAL A 315 -0.92 19.06 3.72
N PHE A 316 -0.63 20.29 4.16
CA PHE A 316 0.56 20.64 4.93
C PHE A 316 0.28 20.98 6.40
N ASP A 317 -0.83 20.54 6.99
CA ASP A 317 -1.22 20.91 8.36
C ASP A 317 -0.11 20.72 9.41
N LEU A 318 0.59 19.58 9.35
CA LEU A 318 1.68 19.27 10.27
C LEU A 318 2.88 20.20 10.06
N GLU A 319 3.29 20.42 8.80
CA GLU A 319 4.38 21.30 8.44
C GLU A 319 4.05 22.77 8.79
N ARG A 320 2.82 23.20 8.52
CA ARG A 320 2.27 24.51 8.86
C ARG A 320 2.29 24.73 10.37
N SER A 321 1.89 23.73 11.15
CA SER A 321 1.96 23.75 12.62
C SER A 321 3.40 23.90 13.11
N ARG A 322 4.35 23.15 12.53
CA ARG A 322 5.80 23.26 12.87
C ARG A 322 6.35 24.64 12.56
N MET A 323 6.01 25.22 11.41
CA MET A 323 6.48 26.53 11.00
C MET A 323 5.91 27.65 11.87
N ARG A 324 4.61 27.60 12.19
CA ARG A 324 3.94 28.61 13.02
C ARG A 324 4.46 28.68 14.46
N LYS A 325 5.04 27.61 15.00
CA LYS A 325 5.64 27.62 16.36
C LYS A 325 6.76 28.64 16.52
N ASN A 326 7.45 28.98 15.43
CA ASN A 326 8.57 29.92 15.43
C ASN A 326 8.21 31.28 14.81
N LEU A 327 6.93 31.51 14.45
CA LEU A 327 6.49 32.77 13.86
C LEU A 327 6.18 33.76 14.99
N LEU A 328 6.79 34.94 14.95
CA LEU A 328 6.45 36.05 15.84
C LEU A 328 5.13 36.67 15.36
N ILE A 329 4.17 36.82 16.28
CA ILE A 329 2.83 37.37 16.02
C ILE A 329 2.87 38.89 15.95
#